data_AF-A0A935GIW2-F1
#
_entry.id   AF-A0A935GIW2-F1
#
_cell.length_a   1.000
_cell.length_b   1.000
_cell.length_c   1.000
_cell.angle_alpha   90.00
_cell.angle_beta   90.00
_cell.angle_gamma   90.00
#
_symmetry.space_group_name_H-M   'P 1'
#
loop_
_entity.id
_entity.type
_entity.pdbx_description
1 polymer ?
#
loop_
_entity_poly.entity_id
_entity_poly.type
_entity_poly.pdbx_seq_one_letter_code
_entity_poly.pdbx_strand_id
1 'polypeptide(L)'
;MLVTLAACDQPPPEVTLRSDDLGTYRVQQPAGSIRRLVFAFGAANDAELDAAARKLVAYGALVARVDVTQFAAGALARKEQCVDIAGIINWHANYLGRRYGLEDLEPPLLVGHGTGAGLVYALLAQAPSLTFAGAVTDAPNAQLPFGVELCGISTAPGANGEITLNAAPISALWHVVGATPDDPLLHAIRESNPDNQPELVASSRFAKAAVRTLDALEAVHPPQSESITDLQVVELPARHPADTLAVIYSGDGGWRDLDKTIGGLLVEQGIAVIGVDAVRYFWRERSPARTAADLVRILEHYGSLWSIHRVALIGYSFGAEVLPFAYNRLPEEWQQRVVTVALLAPGRTASFEVTISGWLGKGNHRAKPILPELALIPAAKVLCVYGANESAESLCTAPGTGNITRLERPGDHHFDRRYPLIADAIRTHMAAAATASPPLKTAE
;
A
#
# COMPACT_ATOMS: atom_id res chain seq x y z
N MET A 1 -58.84 -5.69 -0.34
CA MET A 1 -58.20 -4.39 -0.60
C MET A 1 -56.74 -4.54 -0.19
N LEU A 2 -55.88 -4.99 -1.12
CA LEU A 2 -54.44 -5.10 -0.86
C LEU A 2 -53.84 -3.70 -0.97
N VAL A 3 -53.24 -3.21 0.11
CA VAL A 3 -52.42 -2.01 0.10
C VAL A 3 -51.01 -2.44 -0.27
N THR A 4 -50.65 -2.26 -1.54
CA THR A 4 -49.25 -2.24 -1.98
C THR A 4 -48.60 -0.97 -1.42
N LEU A 5 -47.78 -1.12 -0.39
CA LEU A 5 -46.82 -0.10 0.00
C LEU A 5 -45.73 -0.05 -1.07
N ALA A 6 -45.87 0.89 -2.00
CA ALA A 6 -44.75 1.35 -2.81
C ALA A 6 -43.74 1.99 -1.85
N ALA A 7 -42.67 1.27 -1.52
CA ALA A 7 -41.51 1.88 -0.90
C ALA A 7 -41.00 2.95 -1.86
N CYS A 8 -41.11 4.23 -1.47
CA CYS A 8 -40.49 5.31 -2.20
C CYS A 8 -38.98 5.03 -2.27
N ASP A 9 -38.48 4.89 -3.49
CA ASP A 9 -37.06 4.78 -3.86
C ASP A 9 -36.38 6.14 -3.59
N GLN A 10 -36.20 6.47 -2.31
CA GLN A 10 -35.43 7.64 -1.91
C GLN A 10 -33.97 7.38 -2.34
N PRO A 11 -33.33 8.31 -3.05
CA PRO A 11 -31.94 8.12 -3.45
C PRO A 11 -31.08 7.86 -2.20
N PRO A 12 -30.08 6.97 -2.30
CA PRO A 12 -29.22 6.66 -1.18
C PRO A 12 -28.60 7.94 -0.61
N PRO A 13 -28.36 8.01 0.71
CA PRO A 13 -27.74 9.17 1.33
C PRO A 13 -26.41 9.48 0.63
N GLU A 14 -26.31 10.68 0.08
CA GLU A 14 -25.18 11.15 -0.71
C GLU A 14 -24.55 12.38 -0.04
N VAL A 15 -23.23 12.38 0.06
CA VAL A 15 -22.45 13.50 0.58
C VAL A 15 -21.46 13.94 -0.49
N THR A 16 -21.45 15.24 -0.77
CA THR A 16 -20.42 15.85 -1.61
C THR A 16 -19.19 16.18 -0.78
N LEU A 17 -18.03 15.69 -1.21
CA LEU A 17 -16.73 15.96 -0.61
C LEU A 17 -15.84 16.70 -1.61
N ARG A 18 -14.78 17.33 -1.09
CA ARG A 18 -13.79 18.04 -1.88
C ARG A 18 -12.38 17.69 -1.41
N SER A 19 -11.48 17.45 -2.35
CA SER A 19 -10.04 17.40 -2.12
C SER A 19 -9.29 18.08 -3.26
N ASP A 20 -8.01 18.38 -3.02
CA ASP A 20 -7.14 18.94 -4.04
C ASP A 20 -6.82 17.90 -5.14
N ASP A 21 -6.82 16.61 -4.79
CA ASP A 21 -6.50 15.52 -5.71
C ASP A 21 -7.68 15.03 -6.57
N LEU A 22 -8.88 14.86 -5.97
CA LEU A 22 -10.06 14.31 -6.68
C LEU A 22 -11.02 15.41 -7.14
N GLY A 23 -10.75 16.66 -6.78
CA GLY A 23 -11.71 17.75 -6.89
C GLY A 23 -12.97 17.49 -6.06
N THR A 24 -14.12 17.84 -6.61
CA THR A 24 -15.43 17.62 -5.99
C THR A 24 -15.98 16.26 -6.42
N TYR A 25 -16.21 15.37 -5.45
CA TYR A 25 -16.69 14.01 -5.69
C TYR A 25 -17.85 13.67 -4.76
N ARG A 26 -18.70 12.74 -5.19
CA ARG A 26 -19.91 12.34 -4.45
C ARG A 26 -19.66 11.00 -3.78
N VAL A 27 -20.01 10.87 -2.51
CA VAL A 27 -19.96 9.61 -1.76
C VAL A 27 -21.36 9.17 -1.42
N GLN A 28 -21.75 8.00 -1.92
CA GLN A 28 -23.06 7.40 -1.71
C GLN A 28 -22.92 6.25 -0.72
N GLN A 29 -23.69 6.30 0.37
CA GLN A 29 -23.64 5.31 1.44
C GLN A 29 -24.80 4.31 1.32
N PRO A 30 -24.56 3.01 1.53
CA PRO A 30 -25.62 2.01 1.58
C PRO A 30 -26.47 2.18 2.85
N ALA A 31 -27.72 1.72 2.81
CA ALA A 31 -28.62 1.78 3.97
C ALA A 31 -28.19 0.84 5.13
N GLY A 32 -27.39 -0.19 4.84
CA GLY A 32 -26.90 -1.18 5.80
C GLY A 32 -25.39 -1.09 6.05
N SER A 33 -24.82 -2.18 6.57
CA SER A 33 -23.37 -2.33 6.76
C SER A 33 -22.63 -2.17 5.43
N ILE A 34 -21.56 -1.37 5.44
CA ILE A 34 -20.70 -1.19 4.27
C ILE A 34 -19.89 -2.46 4.07
N ARG A 35 -20.08 -3.12 2.93
CA ARG A 35 -19.36 -4.34 2.55
C ARG A 35 -18.00 -4.03 1.94
N ARG A 36 -17.95 -3.02 1.07
CA ARG A 36 -16.74 -2.64 0.34
C ARG A 36 -16.77 -1.16 -0.01
N LEU A 37 -15.59 -0.54 -0.05
CA LEU A 37 -15.40 0.76 -0.67
C LEU A 37 -15.18 0.61 -2.18
N VAL A 38 -15.87 1.43 -2.96
CA VAL A 38 -15.75 1.49 -4.43
C VAL A 38 -15.36 2.89 -4.86
N PHE A 39 -14.38 3.01 -5.75
CA PHE A 39 -14.15 4.24 -6.51
C PHE A 39 -14.69 4.08 -7.93
N ALA A 40 -15.61 4.96 -8.33
CA ALA A 40 -16.28 4.93 -9.62
C ALA A 40 -15.90 6.16 -10.47
N PHE A 41 -15.04 5.94 -11.46
CA PHE A 41 -14.45 6.97 -12.32
C PHE A 41 -15.17 7.04 -13.67
N GLY A 42 -15.53 8.26 -14.07
CA GLY A 42 -16.07 8.55 -15.40
C GLY A 42 -16.31 10.04 -15.56
N ALA A 43 -17.04 10.43 -16.60
CA ALA A 43 -17.44 11.82 -16.75
C ALA A 43 -18.41 12.27 -15.63
N ALA A 44 -18.50 13.59 -15.42
CA ALA A 44 -19.44 14.17 -14.46
C ALA A 44 -20.90 13.72 -14.70
N ASN A 45 -21.29 13.63 -15.97
CA ASN A 45 -22.62 13.23 -16.44
C ASN A 45 -22.56 11.88 -17.15
N ASP A 46 -22.31 10.82 -16.39
CA ASP A 46 -22.17 9.45 -16.90
C ASP A 46 -23.30 8.56 -16.39
N ALA A 47 -24.33 8.36 -17.22
CA ALA A 47 -25.55 7.66 -16.84
C ALA A 47 -25.34 6.16 -16.60
N GLU A 48 -24.45 5.51 -17.34
CA GLU A 48 -24.16 4.07 -17.20
C GLU A 48 -23.37 3.83 -15.90
N LEU A 49 -22.38 4.69 -15.63
CA LEU A 49 -21.64 4.65 -14.37
C LEU A 49 -22.50 5.01 -13.16
N ASP A 50 -23.41 5.99 -13.29
CA ASP A 50 -24.36 6.33 -12.23
C ASP A 50 -25.35 5.19 -11.97
N ALA A 51 -25.76 4.45 -13.02
CA ALA A 51 -26.57 3.25 -12.87
C ALA A 51 -25.81 2.12 -12.17
N ALA A 52 -24.51 1.94 -12.48
CA ALA A 52 -23.64 1.00 -11.78
C ALA A 52 -23.46 1.38 -10.31
N ALA A 53 -23.17 2.66 -10.02
CA ALA A 53 -23.02 3.18 -8.66
C ALA A 53 -24.28 2.92 -7.82
N ARG A 54 -25.47 3.27 -8.33
CA ARG A 54 -26.74 2.99 -7.61
C ARG A 54 -26.92 1.51 -7.29
N LYS A 55 -26.59 0.61 -8.21
CA LYS A 55 -26.69 -0.83 -7.96
C LYS A 55 -25.68 -1.33 -6.94
N LEU A 56 -24.44 -0.83 -6.99
CA LEU A 56 -23.41 -1.17 -6.01
C LEU A 56 -23.79 -0.68 -4.61
N VAL A 57 -24.33 0.54 -4.49
CA VAL A 57 -24.85 1.06 -3.23
C VAL A 57 -26.01 0.21 -2.70
N ALA A 58 -26.96 -0.16 -3.55
CA ALA A 58 -28.03 -1.08 -3.19
C ALA A 58 -27.50 -2.47 -2.77
N TYR A 59 -26.33 -2.87 -3.27
CA TYR A 59 -25.65 -4.11 -2.90
C TYR A 59 -24.77 -4.00 -1.64
N GLY A 60 -24.72 -2.83 -1.00
CA GLY A 60 -23.96 -2.62 0.24
C GLY A 60 -22.59 -1.97 0.06
N ALA A 61 -22.24 -1.46 -1.12
CA ALA A 61 -20.99 -0.74 -1.33
C ALA A 61 -21.10 0.74 -0.91
N LEU A 62 -20.04 1.27 -0.29
CA LEU A 62 -19.81 2.71 -0.16
C LEU A 62 -19.17 3.17 -1.48
N VAL A 63 -19.83 4.02 -2.25
CA VAL A 63 -19.36 4.38 -3.60
C VAL A 63 -18.92 5.84 -3.65
N ALA A 64 -17.65 6.08 -3.96
CA ALA A 64 -17.09 7.39 -4.30
C ALA A 64 -17.12 7.60 -5.82
N ARG A 65 -18.06 8.42 -6.31
CA ARG A 65 -18.15 8.84 -7.73
C ARG A 65 -17.22 10.01 -7.98
N VAL A 66 -16.19 9.77 -8.79
CA VAL A 66 -15.13 10.73 -9.11
C VAL A 66 -15.20 11.11 -10.59
N ASP A 67 -15.12 12.40 -10.85
CA ASP A 67 -15.03 12.97 -12.20
C ASP A 67 -13.57 12.92 -12.69
N VAL A 68 -13.33 12.23 -13.81
CA VAL A 68 -11.99 12.06 -14.39
C VAL A 68 -11.35 13.40 -14.74
N THR A 69 -12.13 14.41 -15.17
CA THR A 69 -11.58 15.74 -15.51
C THR A 69 -11.10 16.47 -14.27
N GLN A 70 -11.78 16.31 -13.14
CA GLN A 70 -11.35 16.91 -11.87
C GLN A 70 -10.15 16.18 -11.26
N PHE A 71 -10.15 14.84 -11.34
CA PHE A 71 -8.99 14.03 -10.97
C PHE A 71 -7.74 14.44 -11.77
N ALA A 72 -7.89 14.58 -13.08
CA ALA A 72 -6.84 15.02 -13.98
C ALA A 72 -6.27 16.39 -13.59
N ALA A 73 -7.15 17.35 -13.25
CA ALA A 73 -6.74 18.67 -12.82
C ALA A 73 -5.94 18.64 -11.50
N GLY A 74 -6.35 17.79 -10.54
CA GLY A 74 -5.62 17.58 -9.29
C GLY A 74 -4.22 16.98 -9.53
N ALA A 75 -4.14 15.95 -10.38
CA ALA A 75 -2.86 15.34 -10.77
C ALA A 75 -1.92 16.35 -11.46
N LEU A 76 -2.43 17.17 -12.38
CA LEU A 76 -1.67 18.22 -13.08
C LEU A 76 -1.19 19.36 -12.16
N ALA A 77 -1.87 19.60 -11.05
CA ALA A 77 -1.49 20.64 -10.10
C ALA A 77 -0.25 20.27 -9.27
N ARG A 78 0.14 18.99 -9.25
CA ARG A 78 1.31 18.52 -8.50
C ARG A 78 2.61 18.96 -9.20
N LYS A 79 3.56 19.47 -8.40
CA LYS A 79 4.89 19.89 -8.85
C LYS A 79 5.92 18.78 -8.65
N GLU A 80 5.58 17.59 -9.13
CA GLU A 80 6.40 16.39 -8.98
C GLU A 80 6.97 15.96 -10.35
N GLN A 81 8.09 15.24 -10.34
CA GLN A 81 8.69 14.72 -11.59
C GLN A 81 7.80 13.69 -12.28
N CYS A 82 7.11 12.88 -11.48
CA CYS A 82 6.07 11.95 -11.91
C CYS A 82 4.97 11.95 -10.83
N VAL A 83 3.76 11.54 -11.19
CA VAL A 83 2.59 11.52 -10.30
C VAL A 83 2.22 10.07 -9.97
N ASP A 84 2.04 9.79 -8.67
CA ASP A 84 1.56 8.49 -8.16
C ASP A 84 0.05 8.54 -7.89
N ILE A 85 -0.72 8.31 -8.96
CA ILE A 85 -2.18 8.28 -8.97
C ILE A 85 -2.76 7.10 -8.16
N ALA A 86 -2.08 5.95 -8.14
CA ALA A 86 -2.51 4.80 -7.34
C ALA A 86 -2.46 5.13 -5.85
N GLY A 87 -1.38 5.77 -5.40
CA GLY A 87 -1.26 6.18 -4.01
C GLY A 87 -2.17 7.34 -3.61
N ILE A 88 -2.57 8.22 -4.54
CA ILE A 88 -3.65 9.20 -4.32
C ILE A 88 -4.96 8.47 -3.99
N ILE A 89 -5.35 7.46 -4.79
CA ILE A 89 -6.58 6.71 -4.53
C ILE A 89 -6.46 5.89 -3.24
N ASN A 90 -5.31 5.28 -2.96
CA ASN A 90 -5.08 4.58 -1.70
C ASN A 90 -5.22 5.53 -0.50
N TRP A 91 -4.67 6.75 -0.57
CA TRP A 91 -4.84 7.79 0.45
C TRP A 91 -6.33 8.11 0.67
N HIS A 92 -7.09 8.27 -0.42
CA HIS A 92 -8.51 8.55 -0.36
C HIS A 92 -9.34 7.37 0.15
N ALA A 93 -8.93 6.14 -0.17
CA ALA A 93 -9.57 4.93 0.31
C ALA A 93 -9.52 4.86 1.84
N ASN A 94 -8.32 5.10 2.34
CA ASN A 94 -8.02 5.32 3.73
C ASN A 94 -8.90 6.45 4.29
N TYR A 95 -8.78 7.70 3.82
CA TYR A 95 -9.60 8.81 4.32
C TYR A 95 -11.10 8.48 4.47
N LEU A 96 -11.71 7.84 3.46
CA LEU A 96 -13.10 7.42 3.49
C LEU A 96 -13.34 6.29 4.50
N GLY A 97 -12.46 5.30 4.59
CA GLY A 97 -12.54 4.24 5.60
C GLY A 97 -12.62 4.80 7.03
N ARG A 98 -11.88 5.86 7.33
CA ARG A 98 -11.86 6.51 8.66
C ARG A 98 -13.14 7.28 8.87
N ARG A 99 -13.54 8.07 7.88
CA ARG A 99 -14.75 8.90 7.92
C ARG A 99 -16.01 8.08 8.14
N TYR A 100 -16.09 6.90 7.53
CA TYR A 100 -17.26 6.01 7.58
C TYR A 100 -17.08 4.82 8.54
N GLY A 101 -16.01 4.80 9.34
CA GLY A 101 -15.82 3.82 10.41
C GLY A 101 -15.61 2.38 9.95
N LEU A 102 -15.02 2.16 8.78
CA LEU A 102 -14.72 0.82 8.26
C LEU A 102 -13.67 0.14 9.16
N GLU A 103 -13.99 -1.07 9.65
CA GLU A 103 -13.18 -1.77 10.65
C GLU A 103 -11.98 -2.48 10.06
N ASP A 104 -12.26 -3.31 9.07
CA ASP A 104 -11.27 -3.96 8.22
C ASP A 104 -11.39 -3.31 6.84
N LEU A 105 -10.65 -2.21 6.63
CA LEU A 105 -10.62 -1.55 5.32
C LEU A 105 -9.92 -2.48 4.33
N GLU A 106 -10.72 -3.26 3.62
CA GLU A 106 -10.23 -4.05 2.51
C GLU A 106 -9.88 -3.16 1.31
N PRO A 107 -8.95 -3.59 0.43
CA PRO A 107 -8.65 -2.88 -0.80
C PRO A 107 -9.93 -2.54 -1.58
N PRO A 108 -10.08 -1.31 -2.09
CA PRO A 108 -11.30 -0.91 -2.77
C PRO A 108 -11.42 -1.58 -4.13
N LEU A 109 -12.67 -1.71 -4.59
CA LEU A 109 -12.97 -2.07 -5.98
C LEU A 109 -12.94 -0.80 -6.84
N LEU A 110 -12.27 -0.86 -7.98
CA LEU A 110 -12.29 0.22 -8.97
C LEU A 110 -13.35 -0.04 -10.03
N VAL A 111 -14.09 1.00 -10.42
CA VAL A 111 -15.07 0.94 -11.50
C VAL A 111 -14.81 2.09 -12.46
N GLY A 112 -14.64 1.81 -13.75
CA GLY A 112 -14.35 2.81 -14.78
C GLY A 112 -15.31 2.70 -15.96
N HIS A 113 -15.83 3.82 -16.45
CA HIS A 113 -16.62 3.85 -17.67
C HIS A 113 -16.14 4.96 -18.60
N GLY A 114 -16.07 4.70 -19.91
CA GLY A 114 -15.56 5.63 -20.90
C GLY A 114 -14.12 6.06 -20.60
N THR A 115 -13.86 7.37 -20.44
CA THR A 115 -12.53 7.88 -20.05
C THR A 115 -12.07 7.36 -18.68
N GLY A 116 -13.00 6.95 -17.82
CA GLY A 116 -12.69 6.34 -16.53
C GLY A 116 -12.07 4.95 -16.65
N ALA A 117 -12.34 4.20 -17.72
CA ALA A 117 -11.73 2.89 -17.93
C ALA A 117 -10.23 2.99 -18.19
N GLY A 118 -9.80 3.97 -18.98
CA GLY A 118 -8.38 4.27 -19.18
C GLY A 118 -7.69 4.62 -17.85
N LEU A 119 -8.31 5.49 -17.04
CA LEU A 119 -7.76 5.84 -15.72
C LEU A 119 -7.67 4.63 -14.79
N VAL A 120 -8.68 3.76 -14.76
CA VAL A 120 -8.64 2.54 -13.95
C VAL A 120 -7.54 1.59 -14.41
N TYR A 121 -7.33 1.43 -15.72
CA TYR A 121 -6.18 0.68 -16.23
C TYR A 121 -4.84 1.29 -15.75
N ALA A 122 -4.70 2.62 -15.82
CA ALA A 122 -3.52 3.32 -15.31
C ALA A 122 -3.27 3.06 -13.82
N LEU A 123 -4.33 3.08 -13.00
CA LEU A 123 -4.28 2.80 -11.57
C LEU A 123 -3.80 1.36 -11.30
N LEU A 124 -4.36 0.38 -12.02
CA LEU A 124 -3.95 -1.02 -11.89
C LEU A 124 -2.50 -1.24 -12.31
N ALA A 125 -2.06 -0.55 -13.37
CA ALA A 125 -0.70 -0.66 -13.89
C ALA A 125 0.35 0.00 -12.98
N GLN A 126 -0.03 1.06 -12.26
CA GLN A 126 0.87 1.75 -11.33
C GLN A 126 0.94 1.08 -9.95
N ALA A 127 -0.19 0.52 -9.50
CA ALA A 127 -0.33 0.07 -8.14
C ALA A 127 0.56 -1.15 -7.83
N PRO A 128 1.18 -1.22 -6.64
CA PRO A 128 1.64 -2.50 -6.11
C PRO A 128 0.47 -3.48 -5.92
N SER A 129 0.78 -4.78 -5.93
CA SER A 129 -0.16 -5.85 -5.61
C SER A 129 -0.93 -5.56 -4.32
N LEU A 130 -2.22 -5.94 -4.29
CA LEU A 130 -3.12 -5.77 -3.14
C LEU A 130 -3.48 -4.31 -2.77
N THR A 131 -3.08 -3.31 -3.55
CA THR A 131 -3.57 -1.92 -3.36
C THR A 131 -5.06 -1.82 -3.67
N PHE A 132 -5.52 -2.56 -4.68
CA PHE A 132 -6.90 -2.64 -5.12
C PHE A 132 -7.37 -4.08 -5.11
N ALA A 133 -8.63 -4.33 -4.74
CA ALA A 133 -9.17 -5.70 -4.72
C ALA A 133 -9.43 -6.20 -6.14
N GLY A 134 -9.71 -5.28 -7.05
CA GLY A 134 -9.93 -5.55 -8.46
C GLY A 134 -10.53 -4.35 -9.16
N ALA A 135 -10.93 -4.56 -10.40
CA ALA A 135 -11.52 -3.54 -11.24
C ALA A 135 -12.62 -4.07 -12.16
N VAL A 136 -13.56 -3.19 -12.51
CA VAL A 136 -14.54 -3.40 -13.58
C VAL A 136 -14.55 -2.20 -14.51
N THR A 137 -14.32 -2.42 -15.79
CA THR A 137 -14.37 -1.35 -16.79
C THR A 137 -15.11 -1.76 -18.05
N ASP A 138 -15.53 -0.81 -18.87
CA ASP A 138 -15.68 -1.07 -20.32
C ASP A 138 -14.29 -1.15 -20.98
N ALA A 139 -14.26 -1.33 -22.31
CA ALA A 139 -12.99 -1.40 -23.04
C ALA A 139 -12.15 -0.13 -22.78
N PRO A 140 -10.94 -0.26 -22.21
CA PRO A 140 -10.12 0.89 -21.83
C PRO A 140 -9.53 1.57 -23.07
N ASN A 141 -9.39 2.89 -23.00
CA ASN A 141 -8.54 3.64 -23.93
C ASN A 141 -7.17 3.88 -23.25
N ALA A 142 -6.07 3.61 -23.97
CA ALA A 142 -4.72 3.90 -23.50
C ALA A 142 -4.44 5.41 -23.37
N GLN A 143 -5.22 6.25 -24.05
CA GLN A 143 -5.11 7.71 -24.02
C GLN A 143 -5.78 8.26 -22.76
N LEU A 144 -5.00 8.91 -21.90
CA LEU A 144 -5.50 9.61 -20.72
C LEU A 144 -5.58 11.12 -21.00
N PRO A 145 -6.63 11.81 -20.51
CA PRO A 145 -6.91 13.20 -20.83
C PRO A 145 -5.98 14.20 -20.11
N PHE A 146 -4.78 13.78 -19.71
CA PHE A 146 -3.83 14.60 -18.95
C PHE A 146 -2.37 14.24 -19.25
N GLY A 147 -1.51 15.25 -19.14
CA GLY A 147 -0.11 15.26 -19.57
C GLY A 147 0.90 15.10 -18.44
N VAL A 148 0.62 14.26 -17.44
CA VAL A 148 1.56 14.03 -16.34
C VAL A 148 2.29 12.70 -16.52
N GLU A 149 3.61 12.70 -16.32
CA GLU A 149 4.37 11.46 -16.23
C GLU A 149 3.87 10.67 -15.02
N LEU A 150 3.62 9.37 -15.18
CA LEU A 150 3.17 8.51 -14.10
C LEU A 150 4.35 7.71 -13.54
N CYS A 151 4.53 7.72 -12.23
CA CYS A 151 5.64 7.03 -11.59
C CYS A 151 5.59 5.52 -11.87
N GLY A 152 6.70 4.94 -12.34
CA GLY A 152 6.85 3.49 -12.52
C GLY A 152 6.12 2.87 -13.71
N ILE A 153 5.46 3.68 -14.56
CA ILE A 153 4.77 3.21 -15.76
C ILE A 153 5.23 3.99 -16.99
N SER A 154 5.43 3.27 -18.09
CA SER A 154 5.91 3.88 -19.33
C SER A 154 4.76 4.54 -20.09
N THR A 155 4.95 5.81 -20.45
CA THR A 155 3.96 6.61 -21.18
C THR A 155 4.59 7.27 -22.40
N ALA A 156 3.83 7.41 -23.49
CA ALA A 156 4.19 8.20 -24.64
C ALA A 156 3.39 9.51 -24.68
N PRO A 157 3.94 10.62 -25.20
CA PRO A 157 3.16 11.84 -25.42
C PRO A 157 1.98 11.61 -26.37
N GLY A 158 0.80 12.09 -25.98
CA GLY A 158 -0.41 12.14 -26.80
C GLY A 158 -0.61 13.52 -27.44
N ALA A 159 -1.74 13.69 -28.16
CA ALA A 159 -2.14 14.98 -28.70
C ALA A 159 -2.62 15.92 -27.58
N ASN A 160 -2.53 17.24 -27.78
CA ASN A 160 -3.13 18.25 -26.88
C ASN A 160 -2.73 18.13 -25.39
N GLY A 161 -1.52 17.64 -25.10
CA GLY A 161 -1.05 17.47 -23.73
C GLY A 161 -1.65 16.26 -23.01
N GLU A 162 -2.12 15.26 -23.75
CA GLU A 162 -2.51 13.94 -23.23
C GLU A 162 -1.28 13.02 -23.13
N ILE A 163 -1.44 11.88 -22.46
CA ILE A 163 -0.47 10.77 -22.49
C ILE A 163 -1.14 9.50 -22.99
N THR A 164 -0.36 8.66 -23.64
CA THR A 164 -0.74 7.30 -24.03
C THR A 164 0.02 6.32 -23.16
N LEU A 165 -0.70 5.47 -22.44
CA LEU A 165 -0.12 4.38 -21.66
C LEU A 165 0.42 3.29 -22.59
N ASN A 166 1.65 2.86 -22.34
CA ASN A 166 2.11 1.60 -22.92
C ASN A 166 1.45 0.42 -22.20
N ALA A 167 1.39 -0.74 -22.87
CA ALA A 167 0.93 -1.96 -22.23
C ALA A 167 1.84 -2.30 -21.02
N ALA A 168 1.22 -2.56 -19.87
CA ALA A 168 1.91 -2.76 -18.61
C ALA A 168 1.22 -3.83 -17.75
N PRO A 169 1.98 -4.49 -16.85
CA PRO A 169 1.41 -5.45 -15.92
C PRO A 169 0.30 -4.88 -15.03
N ILE A 170 -0.75 -5.65 -14.74
CA ILE A 170 -1.85 -5.24 -13.83
C ILE A 170 -1.73 -5.91 -12.46
N SER A 171 -2.05 -5.17 -11.40
CA SER A 171 -1.83 -5.58 -10.01
C SER A 171 -3.00 -6.30 -9.32
N ALA A 172 -4.17 -6.41 -9.98
CA ALA A 172 -5.38 -7.01 -9.41
C ALA A 172 -6.26 -7.65 -10.49
N LEU A 173 -7.30 -8.38 -10.07
CA LEU A 173 -8.34 -8.93 -10.95
C LEU A 173 -9.00 -7.80 -11.74
N TRP A 174 -9.18 -7.97 -13.05
CA TRP A 174 -9.82 -6.97 -13.90
C TRP A 174 -10.84 -7.58 -14.85
N HIS A 175 -12.10 -7.19 -14.67
CA HIS A 175 -13.20 -7.56 -15.56
C HIS A 175 -13.45 -6.45 -16.59
N VAL A 176 -13.33 -6.77 -17.87
CA VAL A 176 -13.56 -5.83 -18.97
C VAL A 176 -14.86 -6.19 -19.67
N VAL A 177 -15.84 -5.29 -19.60
CA VAL A 177 -17.21 -5.48 -20.08
C VAL A 177 -17.33 -5.02 -21.53
N GLY A 178 -17.89 -5.88 -22.38
CA GLY A 178 -18.21 -5.50 -23.76
C GLY A 178 -17.00 -5.36 -24.69
N ALA A 179 -15.80 -5.70 -24.24
CA ALA A 179 -14.60 -5.76 -25.08
C ALA A 179 -14.54 -7.05 -25.90
N THR A 180 -13.88 -6.98 -27.05
CA THR A 180 -13.59 -8.13 -27.90
C THR A 180 -12.15 -8.63 -27.68
N PRO A 181 -11.86 -9.92 -27.92
CA PRO A 181 -10.49 -10.43 -27.86
C PRO A 181 -9.52 -9.75 -28.82
N ASP A 182 -10.04 -9.13 -29.89
CA ASP A 182 -9.25 -8.45 -30.93
C ASP A 182 -8.88 -7.00 -30.58
N ASP A 183 -9.26 -6.51 -29.39
CA ASP A 183 -8.83 -5.20 -28.90
C ASP A 183 -7.30 -5.15 -28.77
N PRO A 184 -6.59 -4.28 -29.52
CA PRO A 184 -5.13 -4.31 -29.57
C PRO A 184 -4.46 -4.00 -28.22
N LEU A 185 -5.07 -3.13 -27.41
CA LEU A 185 -4.54 -2.77 -26.10
C LEU A 185 -4.69 -3.94 -25.13
N LEU A 186 -5.88 -4.55 -25.07
CA LEU A 186 -6.11 -5.71 -24.22
C LEU A 186 -5.26 -6.91 -24.64
N HIS A 187 -5.03 -7.10 -25.95
CA HIS A 187 -4.10 -8.11 -26.44
C HIS A 187 -2.68 -7.87 -25.89
N ALA A 188 -2.14 -6.66 -26.05
CA ALA A 188 -0.81 -6.31 -25.55
C ALA A 188 -0.69 -6.41 -24.02
N ILE A 189 -1.74 -6.07 -23.28
CA ILE A 189 -1.79 -6.22 -21.82
C ILE A 189 -1.75 -7.70 -21.44
N ARG A 190 -2.50 -8.57 -22.13
CA ARG A 190 -2.50 -10.02 -21.85
C ARG A 190 -1.14 -10.65 -22.15
N GLU A 191 -0.48 -10.24 -23.23
CA GLU A 191 0.87 -10.70 -23.56
C GLU A 191 1.91 -10.29 -22.52
N SER A 192 1.74 -9.12 -21.90
CA SER A 192 2.61 -8.64 -20.82
C SER A 192 2.22 -9.14 -19.43
N ASN A 193 1.10 -9.88 -19.28
CA ASN A 193 0.59 -10.42 -18.02
C ASN A 193 0.21 -11.91 -18.11
N PRO A 194 1.17 -12.84 -18.23
CA PRO A 194 0.84 -14.26 -18.34
C PRO A 194 0.10 -14.79 -17.10
N ASP A 195 0.43 -14.27 -15.91
CA ASP A 195 -0.06 -14.78 -14.63
C ASP A 195 -1.34 -14.08 -14.12
N ASN A 196 -1.69 -12.91 -14.65
CA ASN A 196 -2.86 -12.13 -14.23
C ASN A 196 -3.53 -11.42 -15.43
N GLN A 197 -4.30 -12.16 -16.21
CA GLN A 197 -4.94 -11.62 -17.42
C GLN A 197 -6.29 -10.95 -17.12
N PRO A 198 -6.64 -9.85 -17.82
CA PRO A 198 -7.99 -9.31 -17.79
C PRO A 198 -9.02 -10.34 -18.30
N GLU A 199 -10.13 -10.49 -17.57
CA GLU A 199 -11.24 -11.34 -17.96
C GLU A 199 -12.25 -10.55 -18.80
N LEU A 200 -12.51 -11.02 -20.01
CA LEU A 200 -13.48 -10.39 -20.91
C LEU A 200 -14.89 -10.87 -20.56
N VAL A 201 -15.74 -9.96 -20.09
CA VAL A 201 -17.11 -10.25 -19.67
C VAL A 201 -18.07 -9.93 -20.81
N ALA A 202 -18.65 -10.96 -21.42
CA ALA A 202 -19.63 -10.86 -22.52
C ALA A 202 -21.00 -10.25 -22.12
N SER A 203 -21.15 -9.70 -20.91
CA SER A 203 -22.39 -9.09 -20.43
C SER A 203 -22.69 -7.80 -21.19
N SER A 204 -23.92 -7.63 -21.64
CA SER A 204 -24.40 -6.36 -22.24
C SER A 204 -24.78 -5.28 -21.23
N ARG A 205 -24.61 -5.54 -19.91
CA ARG A 205 -24.99 -4.60 -18.85
C ARG A 205 -23.84 -4.37 -17.87
N PHE A 206 -23.22 -3.20 -17.95
CA PHE A 206 -22.07 -2.79 -17.14
C PHE A 206 -22.37 -2.86 -15.63
N ALA A 207 -23.50 -2.28 -15.21
CA ALA A 207 -23.93 -2.30 -13.82
C ALA A 207 -24.10 -3.71 -13.22
N LYS A 208 -24.44 -4.72 -14.04
CA LYS A 208 -24.58 -6.11 -13.58
C LYS A 208 -23.21 -6.77 -13.42
N ALA A 209 -22.26 -6.47 -14.31
CA ALA A 209 -20.89 -6.94 -14.18
C ALA A 209 -20.23 -6.37 -12.92
N ALA A 210 -20.41 -5.08 -12.65
CA ALA A 210 -19.89 -4.43 -11.44
C ALA A 210 -20.33 -5.13 -10.15
N VAL A 211 -21.63 -5.42 -10.01
CA VAL A 211 -22.16 -6.14 -8.84
C VAL A 211 -21.63 -7.58 -8.76
N ARG A 212 -21.48 -8.29 -9.90
CA ARG A 212 -20.92 -9.64 -9.92
C ARG A 212 -19.46 -9.69 -9.47
N THR A 213 -18.66 -8.72 -9.90
CA THR A 213 -17.26 -8.63 -9.46
C THR A 213 -17.19 -8.38 -7.97
N LEU A 214 -18.01 -7.46 -7.45
CA LEU A 214 -18.09 -7.24 -6.01
C LEU A 214 -18.50 -8.53 -5.27
N ASP A 215 -19.52 -9.24 -5.75
CA ASP A 215 -19.96 -10.51 -5.17
C ASP A 215 -18.85 -11.58 -5.16
N ALA A 216 -18.09 -11.69 -6.25
CA ALA A 216 -16.95 -12.60 -6.34
C ALA A 216 -15.83 -12.24 -5.33
N LEU A 217 -15.55 -10.95 -5.15
CA LEU A 217 -14.56 -10.48 -4.17
C LEU A 217 -14.99 -10.77 -2.73
N GLU A 218 -16.29 -10.66 -2.42
CA GLU A 218 -16.82 -11.01 -1.10
C GLU A 218 -16.85 -12.53 -0.85
N ALA A 219 -17.00 -13.35 -1.90
CA ALA A 219 -17.00 -14.81 -1.77
C ALA A 219 -15.62 -15.41 -1.49
N VAL A 220 -14.54 -14.68 -1.81
CA VAL A 220 -13.15 -15.12 -1.61
C VAL A 220 -12.67 -14.82 -0.18
N HIS A 221 -13.43 -14.10 0.64
CA HIS A 221 -13.10 -13.86 2.05
C HIS A 221 -13.19 -15.16 2.87
N PRO A 222 -12.07 -15.71 3.40
CA PRO A 222 -12.17 -16.70 4.44
C PRO A 222 -12.68 -16.04 5.73
N PRO A 223 -13.35 -16.77 6.63
CA PRO A 223 -13.56 -16.27 7.99
C PRO A 223 -12.22 -15.83 8.58
N GLN A 224 -12.22 -14.77 9.40
CA GLN A 224 -11.05 -14.29 10.15
C GLN A 224 -10.32 -15.49 10.78
N SER A 225 -9.30 -15.96 10.09
CA SER A 225 -8.39 -16.97 10.58
C SER A 225 -7.10 -16.25 10.89
N GLU A 226 -6.39 -16.71 11.90
CA GLU A 226 -5.03 -16.26 12.23
C GLU A 226 -4.00 -16.64 11.14
N SER A 227 -4.45 -16.84 9.90
CA SER A 227 -3.65 -16.97 8.68
C SER A 227 -2.85 -15.71 8.42
N ILE A 228 -1.59 -15.85 7.98
CA ILE A 228 -0.70 -14.75 7.57
C ILE A 228 -1.34 -13.80 6.52
N THR A 229 -2.32 -14.28 5.78
CA THR A 229 -3.02 -13.52 4.73
C THR A 229 -3.77 -12.30 5.26
N ASP A 230 -4.17 -12.27 6.54
CA ASP A 230 -4.82 -11.10 7.15
C ASP A 230 -3.87 -9.89 7.25
N LEU A 231 -2.57 -10.14 7.38
CA LEU A 231 -1.53 -9.11 7.44
C LEU A 231 -1.25 -8.49 6.07
N GLN A 232 -1.63 -9.17 4.99
CA GLN A 232 -1.49 -8.71 3.60
C GLN A 232 -0.10 -8.15 3.30
N VAL A 233 0.91 -8.94 3.69
CA VAL A 233 2.32 -8.57 3.50
C VAL A 233 2.74 -8.67 2.04
N VAL A 234 3.77 -7.91 1.67
CA VAL A 234 4.38 -7.97 0.34
C VAL A 234 5.49 -9.01 0.35
N GLU A 235 5.33 -10.07 -0.43
CA GLU A 235 6.33 -11.14 -0.54
C GLU A 235 7.34 -10.87 -1.65
N LEU A 236 8.62 -10.93 -1.30
CA LEU A 236 9.75 -10.78 -2.21
C LEU A 236 10.76 -11.91 -1.95
N PRO A 237 10.51 -13.12 -2.51
CA PRO A 237 11.38 -14.27 -2.28
C PRO A 237 12.76 -14.06 -2.92
N ALA A 238 13.79 -14.60 -2.28
CA ALA A 238 15.13 -14.61 -2.86
C ALA A 238 15.20 -15.55 -4.08
N ARG A 239 16.07 -15.23 -5.06
CA ARG A 239 16.27 -16.05 -6.28
C ARG A 239 16.88 -17.43 -6.01
N HIS A 240 17.56 -17.57 -4.88
CA HIS A 240 18.16 -18.80 -4.38
C HIS A 240 17.74 -18.99 -2.93
N PRO A 241 17.85 -20.21 -2.35
CA PRO A 241 17.58 -20.42 -0.94
C PRO A 241 18.34 -19.40 -0.09
N ALA A 242 17.59 -18.56 0.62
CA ALA A 242 18.13 -17.55 1.50
C ALA A 242 18.14 -18.08 2.92
N ASP A 243 19.18 -17.75 3.66
CA ASP A 243 19.28 -18.04 5.10
C ASP A 243 18.79 -16.86 5.96
N THR A 244 18.62 -15.69 5.33
CA THR A 244 18.25 -14.43 5.98
C THR A 244 16.94 -13.89 5.41
N LEU A 245 16.03 -13.50 6.31
CA LEU A 245 14.82 -12.75 6.01
C LEU A 245 14.97 -11.30 6.48
N ALA A 246 14.69 -10.35 5.60
CA ALA A 246 14.47 -8.96 5.98
C ALA A 246 12.97 -8.67 6.07
N VAL A 247 12.50 -8.22 7.23
CA VAL A 247 11.14 -7.71 7.40
C VAL A 247 11.20 -6.19 7.40
N ILE A 248 10.61 -5.56 6.39
CA ILE A 248 10.66 -4.12 6.16
C ILE A 248 9.31 -3.50 6.53
N TYR A 249 9.29 -2.61 7.51
CA TYR A 249 8.13 -1.76 7.84
C TYR A 249 8.29 -0.41 7.13
N SER A 250 7.34 -0.08 6.25
CA SER A 250 7.43 1.14 5.45
C SER A 250 7.27 2.42 6.27
N GLY A 251 7.56 3.54 5.62
CA GLY A 251 7.12 4.84 6.10
C GLY A 251 5.61 5.01 6.05
N ASP A 252 5.16 6.14 6.57
CA ASP A 252 3.75 6.55 6.58
C ASP A 252 3.21 6.91 5.18
N GLY A 253 4.03 6.88 4.13
CA GLY A 253 3.60 6.92 2.73
C GLY A 253 3.18 5.55 2.15
N GLY A 254 3.40 4.46 2.88
CA GLY A 254 3.12 3.07 2.47
C GLY A 254 4.29 2.41 1.74
N TRP A 255 4.09 1.20 1.23
CA TRP A 255 5.13 0.42 0.54
C TRP A 255 5.49 1.04 -0.82
N ARG A 256 6.48 1.95 -0.83
CA ARG A 256 6.75 2.87 -1.94
C ARG A 256 8.22 2.91 -2.37
N ASP A 257 8.58 3.92 -3.18
CA ASP A 257 9.89 4.16 -3.80
C ASP A 257 11.07 3.65 -2.97
N LEU A 258 11.26 4.19 -1.75
CA LEU A 258 12.36 3.79 -0.86
C LEU A 258 12.26 2.32 -0.45
N ASP A 259 11.13 1.89 0.10
CA ASP A 259 10.95 0.56 0.69
C ASP A 259 11.04 -0.53 -0.38
N LYS A 260 10.39 -0.32 -1.53
CA LYS A 260 10.44 -1.19 -2.71
C LYS A 260 11.86 -1.29 -3.26
N THR A 261 12.55 -0.16 -3.40
CA THR A 261 13.91 -0.15 -3.96
C THR A 261 14.89 -0.86 -3.04
N ILE A 262 14.86 -0.58 -1.73
CA ILE A 262 15.70 -1.28 -0.76
C ILE A 262 15.36 -2.78 -0.73
N GLY A 263 14.06 -3.14 -0.70
CA GLY A 263 13.62 -4.53 -0.74
C GLY A 263 14.14 -5.28 -1.98
N GLY A 264 13.98 -4.69 -3.17
CA GLY A 264 14.47 -5.28 -4.43
C GLY A 264 15.99 -5.47 -4.43
N LEU A 265 16.75 -4.48 -3.96
CA LEU A 265 18.21 -4.56 -3.85
C LEU A 265 18.67 -5.65 -2.87
N LEU A 266 17.97 -5.84 -1.75
CA LEU A 266 18.27 -6.92 -0.81
C LEU A 266 17.99 -8.31 -1.42
N VAL A 267 16.93 -8.45 -2.22
CA VAL A 267 16.66 -9.67 -2.99
C VAL A 267 17.77 -9.97 -3.98
N GLU A 268 18.26 -8.96 -4.71
CA GLU A 268 19.43 -9.10 -5.59
C GLU A 268 20.69 -9.53 -4.83
N GLN A 269 20.78 -9.18 -3.55
CA GLN A 269 21.85 -9.58 -2.64
C GLN A 269 21.62 -10.93 -1.94
N GLY A 270 20.58 -11.69 -2.33
CA GLY A 270 20.30 -13.03 -1.82
C GLY A 270 19.57 -13.07 -0.48
N ILE A 271 18.88 -11.98 -0.10
CA ILE A 271 18.09 -11.89 1.13
C ILE A 271 16.61 -11.96 0.75
N ALA A 272 15.85 -12.85 1.39
CA ALA A 272 14.40 -12.85 1.20
C ALA A 272 13.79 -11.65 1.93
N VAL A 273 12.75 -11.05 1.37
CA VAL A 273 12.13 -9.84 1.92
C VAL A 273 10.63 -10.04 2.12
N ILE A 274 10.14 -9.55 3.27
CA ILE A 274 8.73 -9.33 3.55
C ILE A 274 8.52 -7.85 3.83
N GLY A 275 7.62 -7.22 3.07
CA GLY A 275 7.22 -5.83 3.26
C GLY A 275 5.92 -5.71 4.06
N VAL A 276 5.90 -4.81 5.03
CA VAL A 276 4.70 -4.40 5.77
C VAL A 276 4.39 -2.95 5.41
N ASP A 277 3.29 -2.74 4.69
CA ASP A 277 2.79 -1.40 4.38
C ASP A 277 2.22 -0.76 5.65
N ALA A 278 2.92 0.23 6.20
CA ALA A 278 2.55 0.86 7.46
C ALA A 278 1.23 1.66 7.38
N VAL A 279 0.85 2.18 6.20
CA VAL A 279 -0.42 2.91 6.03
C VAL A 279 -1.58 1.96 6.20
N ARG A 280 -1.47 0.80 5.55
CA ARG A 280 -2.48 -0.25 5.65
C ARG A 280 -2.49 -0.88 7.04
N TYR A 281 -1.31 -1.26 7.56
CA TYR A 281 -1.20 -2.02 8.78
C TYR A 281 -1.57 -1.19 10.04
N PHE A 282 -1.12 0.08 10.09
CA PHE A 282 -1.44 1.03 11.17
C PHE A 282 -2.61 1.97 10.82
N TRP A 283 -3.48 1.50 9.93
CA TRP A 283 -4.71 2.21 9.59
C TRP A 283 -5.60 2.48 10.81
N ARG A 284 -5.61 1.57 11.77
CA ARG A 284 -6.09 1.81 13.14
C ARG A 284 -4.91 1.70 14.10
N GLU A 285 -5.07 2.27 15.29
CA GLU A 285 -4.06 2.15 16.34
C GLU A 285 -3.72 0.68 16.59
N ARG A 286 -2.46 0.29 16.35
CA ARG A 286 -1.95 -1.05 16.67
C ARG A 286 -1.02 -0.94 17.86
N SER A 287 -1.39 -1.57 18.96
CA SER A 287 -0.56 -1.52 20.17
C SER A 287 0.81 -2.17 19.92
N PRO A 288 1.87 -1.76 20.64
CA PRO A 288 3.18 -2.41 20.59
C PRO A 288 3.12 -3.94 20.74
N ALA A 289 2.24 -4.43 21.62
CA ALA A 289 2.06 -5.85 21.86
C ALA A 289 1.41 -6.55 20.66
N ARG A 290 0.42 -5.92 20.01
CA ARG A 290 -0.18 -6.47 18.80
C ARG A 290 0.81 -6.48 17.64
N THR A 291 1.57 -5.40 17.44
CA THR A 291 2.61 -5.32 16.41
C THR A 291 3.68 -6.38 16.60
N ALA A 292 4.12 -6.62 17.84
CA ALA A 292 5.06 -7.70 18.12
C ALA A 292 4.46 -9.09 17.83
N ALA A 293 3.20 -9.33 18.21
CA ALA A 293 2.52 -10.61 17.93
C ALA A 293 2.35 -10.86 16.43
N ASP A 294 1.97 -9.85 15.66
CA ASP A 294 1.89 -9.97 14.19
C ASP A 294 3.26 -10.15 13.55
N LEU A 295 4.30 -9.50 14.06
CA LEU A 295 5.68 -9.76 13.64
C LEU A 295 6.09 -11.21 13.93
N VAL A 296 5.75 -11.77 15.09
CA VAL A 296 6.00 -13.20 15.38
C VAL A 296 5.31 -14.10 14.35
N ARG A 297 4.05 -13.82 14.00
CA ARG A 297 3.31 -14.58 12.96
C ARG A 297 4.04 -14.55 11.61
N ILE A 298 4.55 -13.39 11.20
CA ILE A 298 5.38 -13.25 9.99
C ILE A 298 6.64 -14.11 10.11
N LEU A 299 7.37 -13.98 11.21
CA LEU A 299 8.65 -14.66 11.41
C LEU A 299 8.49 -16.18 11.47
N GLU A 300 7.47 -16.70 12.14
CA GLU A 300 7.19 -18.13 12.20
C GLU A 300 6.78 -18.70 10.84
N HIS A 301 5.88 -18.01 10.14
CA HIS A 301 5.39 -18.45 8.84
C HIS A 301 6.52 -18.53 7.80
N TYR A 302 7.24 -17.42 7.57
CA TYR A 302 8.30 -17.38 6.57
C TYR A 302 9.60 -18.03 7.06
N GLY A 303 9.81 -18.10 8.37
CA GLY A 303 10.87 -18.89 9.00
C GLY A 303 10.82 -20.35 8.56
N SER A 304 9.63 -20.95 8.67
CA SER A 304 9.39 -22.32 8.22
C SER A 304 9.33 -22.43 6.70
N LEU A 305 8.59 -21.54 6.02
CA LEU A 305 8.33 -21.64 4.58
C LEU A 305 9.62 -21.51 3.75
N TRP A 306 10.53 -20.62 4.15
CA TRP A 306 11.75 -20.30 3.41
C TRP A 306 13.04 -20.81 4.08
N SER A 307 12.93 -21.61 5.14
CA SER A 307 14.08 -22.18 5.88
C SER A 307 15.05 -21.11 6.41
N ILE A 308 14.50 -20.06 7.00
CA ILE A 308 15.26 -18.89 7.47
C ILE A 308 15.78 -19.13 8.89
N HIS A 309 17.05 -18.80 9.13
CA HIS A 309 17.66 -18.85 10.46
C HIS A 309 18.02 -17.47 11.01
N ARG A 310 18.17 -16.46 10.15
CA ARG A 310 18.54 -15.09 10.54
C ARG A 310 17.51 -14.07 10.08
N VAL A 311 17.29 -13.05 10.92
CA VAL A 311 16.30 -12.01 10.67
C VAL A 311 16.96 -10.63 10.69
N ALA A 312 16.57 -9.76 9.77
CA ALA A 312 16.81 -8.34 9.86
C ALA A 312 15.47 -7.60 9.93
N LEU A 313 15.31 -6.73 10.92
CA LEU A 313 14.18 -5.82 11.02
C LEU A 313 14.61 -4.47 10.45
N ILE A 314 13.88 -3.96 9.48
CA ILE A 314 14.21 -2.70 8.80
C ILE A 314 12.98 -1.82 8.86
N GLY A 315 13.12 -0.59 9.34
CA GLY A 315 12.01 0.36 9.41
C GLY A 315 12.41 1.66 8.74
N TYR A 316 11.50 2.23 7.95
CA TYR A 316 11.65 3.57 7.40
C TYR A 316 10.66 4.54 8.05
N SER A 317 11.12 5.72 8.48
CA SER A 317 10.29 6.78 9.05
C SER A 317 9.38 6.22 10.16
N PHE A 318 8.07 6.26 9.97
CA PHE A 318 7.09 5.60 10.85
C PHE A 318 7.45 4.14 11.22
N GLY A 319 7.84 3.32 10.25
CA GLY A 319 8.31 1.95 10.48
C GLY A 319 9.54 1.87 11.38
N ALA A 320 10.47 2.82 11.23
CA ALA A 320 11.66 2.93 12.07
C ALA A 320 11.30 3.30 13.52
N GLU A 321 10.18 4.00 13.70
CA GLU A 321 9.74 4.44 15.01
C GLU A 321 9.06 3.33 15.82
N VAL A 322 8.30 2.45 15.15
CA VAL A 322 7.54 1.37 15.79
C VAL A 322 8.40 0.13 16.10
N LEU A 323 9.43 -0.13 15.29
CA LEU A 323 10.21 -1.37 15.41
C LEU A 323 10.92 -1.58 16.75
N PRO A 324 11.51 -0.55 17.41
CA PRO A 324 12.12 -0.75 18.72
C PRO A 324 11.15 -1.31 19.75
N PHE A 325 9.90 -0.86 19.72
CA PHE A 325 8.85 -1.37 20.60
C PHE A 325 8.45 -2.80 20.26
N ALA A 326 8.35 -3.14 18.97
CA ALA A 326 8.02 -4.50 18.54
C ALA A 326 9.14 -5.48 18.90
N TYR A 327 10.41 -5.12 18.64
CA TYR A 327 11.58 -5.94 18.93
C TYR A 327 11.65 -6.35 20.41
N ASN A 328 11.51 -5.39 21.34
CA ASN A 328 11.62 -5.66 22.78
C ASN A 328 10.51 -6.57 23.32
N ARG A 329 9.46 -6.81 22.53
CA ARG A 329 8.31 -7.66 22.88
C ARG A 329 8.31 -8.98 22.12
N LEU A 330 9.30 -9.23 21.26
CA LEU A 330 9.49 -10.54 20.64
C LEU A 330 9.87 -11.58 21.69
N PRO A 331 9.47 -12.86 21.50
CA PRO A 331 10.04 -13.97 22.24
C PRO A 331 11.57 -13.98 22.13
N GLU A 332 12.25 -14.43 23.19
CA GLU A 332 13.71 -14.41 23.27
C GLU A 332 14.38 -15.12 22.08
N GLU A 333 13.80 -16.23 21.63
CA GLU A 333 14.27 -16.96 20.45
C GLU A 333 14.35 -16.06 19.21
N TRP A 334 13.29 -15.30 18.93
CA TRP A 334 13.27 -14.39 17.80
C TRP A 334 14.20 -13.20 18.01
N GLN A 335 14.28 -12.66 19.23
CA GLN A 335 15.27 -11.62 19.53
C GLN A 335 16.70 -12.08 19.25
N GLN A 336 17.03 -13.34 19.53
CA GLN A 336 18.36 -13.91 19.25
C GLN A 336 18.62 -14.07 17.75
N ARG A 337 17.62 -14.51 16.97
CA ARG A 337 17.70 -14.66 15.50
C ARG A 337 17.79 -13.33 14.75
N VAL A 338 17.30 -12.23 15.35
CA VAL A 338 17.46 -10.88 14.78
C VAL A 338 18.92 -10.46 14.85
N VAL A 339 19.59 -10.35 13.69
CA VAL A 339 20.99 -9.92 13.58
C VAL A 339 21.12 -8.42 13.36
N THR A 340 20.12 -7.77 12.76
CA THR A 340 20.11 -6.33 12.50
C THR A 340 18.74 -5.73 12.78
N VAL A 341 18.73 -4.56 13.42
CA VAL A 341 17.61 -3.62 13.50
C VAL A 341 18.06 -2.32 12.82
N ALA A 342 17.65 -2.12 11.58
CA ALA A 342 17.99 -0.94 10.78
C ALA A 342 16.87 0.10 10.87
N LEU A 343 17.18 1.27 11.44
CA LEU A 343 16.25 2.38 11.61
C LEU A 343 16.62 3.48 10.62
N LEU A 344 15.78 3.68 9.60
CA LEU A 344 16.01 4.64 8.53
C LEU A 344 15.15 5.89 8.76
N ALA A 345 15.80 7.04 8.91
CA ALA A 345 15.18 8.33 9.20
C ALA A 345 14.20 8.32 10.41
N PRO A 346 14.55 7.72 11.57
CA PRO A 346 13.67 7.69 12.72
C PRO A 346 13.54 9.08 13.36
N GLY A 347 12.31 9.53 13.60
CA GLY A 347 12.03 10.60 14.55
C GLY A 347 12.25 10.15 16.00
N ARG A 348 12.09 11.05 16.97
CA ARG A 348 12.36 10.77 18.40
C ARG A 348 11.20 10.13 19.15
N THR A 349 10.01 10.12 18.57
CA THR A 349 8.77 9.66 19.20
C THR A 349 7.98 8.81 18.24
N ALA A 350 7.45 7.68 18.69
CA ALA A 350 6.62 6.80 17.87
C ALA A 350 5.14 7.11 18.05
N SER A 351 4.42 7.24 16.94
CA SER A 351 2.96 7.13 16.89
C SER A 351 2.58 5.70 16.48
N PHE A 352 1.60 5.09 17.14
CA PHE A 352 1.11 3.74 16.81
C PHE A 352 -0.10 3.75 15.88
N GLU A 353 -0.32 4.88 15.22
CA GLU A 353 -1.45 5.15 14.34
C GLU A 353 -0.99 6.16 13.28
N VAL A 354 -1.17 5.84 12.00
CA VAL A 354 -0.89 6.78 10.91
C VAL A 354 -2.06 7.75 10.81
N THR A 355 -1.94 8.92 11.44
CA THR A 355 -2.97 9.96 11.38
C THR A 355 -2.70 10.93 10.23
N ILE A 356 -3.78 11.43 9.61
CA ILE A 356 -3.71 12.47 8.56
C ILE A 356 -3.02 13.75 9.10
N SER A 357 -3.14 14.02 10.40
CA SER A 357 -2.41 15.11 11.08
C SER A 357 -0.90 14.85 11.19
N GLY A 358 -0.48 13.60 11.37
CA GLY A 358 0.94 13.21 11.40
C GLY A 358 1.62 13.45 10.05
N TRP A 359 0.94 13.14 8.94
CA TRP A 359 1.37 13.46 7.58
C TRP A 359 1.55 14.96 7.30
N LEU A 360 0.82 15.81 8.02
CA LEU A 360 0.94 17.27 7.96
C LEU A 360 1.94 17.84 8.98
N GLY A 361 2.76 16.99 9.60
CA GLY A 361 3.79 17.38 10.57
C GLY A 361 3.23 17.85 11.92
N LYS A 362 1.96 17.57 12.23
CA LYS A 362 1.38 17.90 13.56
C LYS A 362 1.58 16.72 14.50
N GLY A 363 2.34 16.96 15.57
CA GLY A 363 2.67 15.96 16.58
C GLY A 363 1.43 15.33 17.24
N ASN A 364 1.55 14.05 17.58
CA ASN A 364 0.53 13.29 18.29
C ASN A 364 0.78 13.38 19.81
N HIS A 365 -0.22 13.85 20.58
CA HIS A 365 -0.13 13.93 22.04
C HIS A 365 0.02 12.57 22.74
N ARG A 366 -0.21 11.45 22.03
CA ARG A 366 0.00 10.07 22.51
C ARG A 366 1.32 9.45 22.04
N ALA A 367 2.18 10.20 21.35
CA ALA A 367 3.45 9.68 20.85
C ALA A 367 4.39 9.31 22.01
N LYS A 368 5.01 8.14 21.92
CA LYS A 368 5.90 7.61 22.98
C LYS A 368 7.36 7.87 22.63
N PRO A 369 8.21 8.32 23.57
CA PRO A 369 9.64 8.43 23.34
C PRO A 369 10.24 7.08 22.95
N ILE A 370 11.07 7.06 21.91
CA ILE A 370 11.65 5.81 21.37
C ILE A 370 12.94 5.45 22.10
N LEU A 371 13.69 6.45 22.57
CA LEU A 371 14.98 6.27 23.21
C LEU A 371 15.01 5.20 24.32
N PRO A 372 14.00 5.11 25.23
CA PRO A 372 13.97 4.05 26.23
C PRO A 372 13.88 2.64 25.64
N GLU A 373 13.16 2.45 24.53
CA GLU A 373 13.03 1.16 23.87
C GLU A 373 14.29 0.84 23.06
N LEU A 374 14.88 1.84 22.39
CA LEU A 374 16.15 1.67 21.67
C LEU A 374 17.28 1.24 22.61
N ALA A 375 17.34 1.79 23.83
CA ALA A 375 18.37 1.47 24.81
C ALA A 375 18.33 0.01 25.32
N LEU A 376 17.21 -0.70 25.13
CA LEU A 376 17.07 -2.12 25.48
C LEU A 376 17.57 -3.05 24.37
N ILE A 377 17.75 -2.54 23.16
CA ILE A 377 18.26 -3.32 22.03
C ILE A 377 19.79 -3.42 22.13
N PRO A 378 20.40 -4.61 21.97
CA PRO A 378 21.85 -4.72 21.91
C PRO A 378 22.42 -3.79 20.83
N ALA A 379 23.29 -2.85 21.24
CA ALA A 379 23.77 -1.78 20.34
C ALA A 379 24.45 -2.32 19.07
N ALA A 380 25.09 -3.50 19.15
CA ALA A 380 25.71 -4.18 18.01
C ALA A 380 24.72 -4.64 16.93
N LYS A 381 23.41 -4.71 17.24
CA LYS A 381 22.36 -5.02 16.27
C LYS A 381 21.82 -3.77 15.58
N VAL A 382 22.10 -2.58 16.09
CA VAL A 382 21.43 -1.35 15.62
C VAL A 382 22.27 -0.62 14.58
N LEU A 383 21.68 -0.49 13.38
CA LEU A 383 22.10 0.47 12.36
C LEU A 383 21.10 1.62 12.32
N CYS A 384 21.54 2.84 12.58
CA CYS A 384 20.69 4.03 12.52
C CYS A 384 21.14 4.95 11.39
N VAL A 385 20.28 5.15 10.40
CA VAL A 385 20.57 5.94 9.19
C VAL A 385 19.74 7.22 9.22
N TYR A 386 20.35 8.37 8.94
CA TYR A 386 19.66 9.66 8.97
C TYR A 386 20.19 10.61 7.89
N GLY A 387 19.32 11.48 7.37
CA GLY A 387 19.68 12.56 6.46
C GLY A 387 20.39 13.71 7.18
N ALA A 388 21.41 14.30 6.56
CA ALA A 388 22.13 15.43 7.14
C ALA A 388 21.20 16.62 7.46
N ASN A 389 20.16 16.84 6.64
CA ASN A 389 19.22 17.95 6.81
C ASN A 389 18.21 17.73 7.96
N GLU A 390 18.07 16.50 8.47
CA GLU A 390 17.16 16.14 9.60
C GLU A 390 17.94 15.77 10.88
N SER A 391 19.27 15.97 10.87
CA SER A 391 20.17 15.56 11.96
C SER A 391 19.76 16.08 13.34
N ALA A 392 19.18 17.29 13.44
CA ALA A 392 18.76 17.86 14.72
C ALA A 392 17.53 17.16 15.33
N GLU A 393 16.71 16.52 14.50
CA GLU A 393 15.41 15.93 14.85
C GLU A 393 15.47 14.40 14.92
N SER A 394 16.47 13.80 14.28
CA SER A 394 16.68 12.35 14.27
C SER A 394 16.88 11.76 15.67
N LEU A 395 16.36 10.55 15.86
CA LEU A 395 16.73 9.70 16.99
C LEU A 395 18.19 9.31 16.95
N CYS A 396 18.79 9.12 15.76
CA CYS A 396 20.16 8.62 15.62
C CYS A 396 21.20 9.50 16.31
N THR A 397 20.95 10.81 16.37
CA THR A 397 21.82 11.83 16.97
C THR A 397 21.38 12.22 18.38
N ALA A 398 20.28 11.65 18.89
CA ALA A 398 19.76 11.99 20.20
C ALA A 398 20.75 11.55 21.30
N PRO A 399 20.92 12.38 22.36
CA PRO A 399 21.70 11.98 23.53
C PRO A 399 21.15 10.69 24.14
N GLY A 400 22.05 9.80 24.59
CA GLY A 400 21.66 8.54 25.25
C GLY A 400 21.43 7.34 24.31
N THR A 401 21.63 7.49 23.00
CA THR A 401 21.52 6.38 22.02
C THR A 401 22.63 5.32 22.12
N GLY A 402 23.66 5.54 22.94
CA GLY A 402 24.74 4.57 23.16
C GLY A 402 25.65 4.38 21.95
N ASN A 403 26.36 3.24 21.92
CA ASN A 403 27.35 2.89 20.89
C ASN A 403 26.72 2.11 19.73
N ILE A 404 25.63 2.64 19.18
CA ILE A 404 25.01 2.12 17.96
C ILE A 404 25.81 2.53 16.72
N THR A 405 25.66 1.78 15.63
CA THR A 405 26.25 2.18 14.34
C THR A 405 25.38 3.27 13.71
N ARG A 406 25.99 4.41 13.40
CA ARG A 406 25.31 5.58 12.81
C ARG A 406 25.82 5.80 11.39
N LEU A 407 24.90 6.03 10.46
CA LEU A 407 25.22 6.37 9.08
C LEU A 407 24.50 7.65 8.69
N GLU A 408 25.24 8.75 8.61
CA GLU A 408 24.75 9.97 7.99
C GLU A 408 24.74 9.83 6.47
N ARG A 409 23.64 10.25 5.85
CA ARG A 409 23.50 10.36 4.39
C ARG A 409 23.26 11.82 4.02
N PRO A 410 23.81 12.32 2.90
CA PRO A 410 23.43 13.66 2.47
C PRO A 410 21.97 13.67 2.02
N GLY A 411 21.34 14.84 2.13
CA GLY A 411 19.93 15.04 1.79
C GLY A 411 19.01 15.10 3.00
N ASP A 412 17.73 14.90 2.72
CA ASP A 412 16.63 14.94 3.67
C ASP A 412 16.16 13.53 4.09
N HIS A 413 14.92 13.45 4.55
CA HIS A 413 14.19 12.25 4.96
C HIS A 413 14.13 11.13 3.88
N HIS A 414 14.41 11.45 2.61
CA HIS A 414 14.46 10.50 1.50
C HIS A 414 15.89 10.24 1.00
N PHE A 415 16.92 10.74 1.69
CA PHE A 415 18.34 10.47 1.43
C PHE A 415 18.83 10.80 0.01
N ASP A 416 18.21 11.80 -0.63
CA ASP A 416 18.38 12.15 -2.06
C ASP A 416 18.24 10.92 -2.99
N ARG A 417 17.36 9.97 -2.66
CA ARG A 417 17.11 8.73 -3.42
C ARG A 417 18.34 7.83 -3.61
N ARG A 418 19.36 7.96 -2.75
CA ARG A 418 20.58 7.12 -2.79
C ARG A 418 20.40 5.80 -2.05
N TYR A 419 19.33 5.08 -2.36
CA TYR A 419 18.94 3.82 -1.72
C TYR A 419 19.93 2.67 -1.88
N PRO A 420 20.67 2.52 -3.01
CA PRO A 420 21.71 1.48 -3.13
C PRO A 420 22.75 1.49 -2.01
N LEU A 421 23.18 2.68 -1.59
CA LEU A 421 24.16 2.84 -0.52
C LEU A 421 23.60 2.45 0.86
N ILE A 422 22.28 2.58 1.05
CA ILE A 422 21.61 2.19 2.28
C ILE A 422 21.44 0.66 2.32
N ALA A 423 21.01 0.04 1.21
CA ALA A 423 20.91 -1.42 1.11
C ALA A 423 22.27 -2.10 1.36
N ASP A 424 23.35 -1.55 0.79
CA ASP A 424 24.70 -2.05 1.03
C ASP A 424 25.16 -1.90 2.49
N ALA A 425 24.84 -0.78 3.14
CA ALA A 425 25.14 -0.57 4.54
C ALA A 425 24.37 -1.56 5.44
N ILE A 426 23.09 -1.81 5.14
CA ILE A 426 22.26 -2.79 5.85
C ILE A 426 22.88 -4.20 5.72
N ARG A 427 23.19 -4.65 4.50
CA ARG A 427 23.82 -5.96 4.27
C ARG A 427 25.16 -6.08 5.00
N THR A 428 26.00 -5.04 4.93
CA THR A 428 27.30 -5.01 5.61
C THR A 428 27.13 -5.15 7.11
N HIS A 429 26.15 -4.45 7.69
CA HIS A 429 25.83 -4.55 9.11
C HIS A 429 25.33 -5.94 9.49
N MET A 430 24.43 -6.54 8.70
CA MET A 430 23.96 -7.93 8.91
C MET A 430 25.12 -8.92 8.94
N ALA A 431 26.07 -8.81 8.01
CA ALA A 431 27.24 -9.68 7.95
C ALA A 431 28.13 -9.54 9.19
N ALA A 432 28.42 -8.30 9.60
CA ALA A 432 29.21 -8.03 10.80
C ALA A 432 28.53 -8.56 12.08
N ALA A 433 27.23 -8.29 12.25
CA ALA A 433 26.49 -8.72 13.43
C ALA A 433 26.31 -10.25 13.50
N ALA A 434 26.17 -10.92 12.35
CA ALA A 434 26.12 -12.38 12.27
C ALA A 434 27.45 -13.03 12.71
N THR A 435 28.60 -12.44 12.37
CA THR A 435 29.91 -12.97 12.82
C THR A 435 30.17 -12.74 14.31
N ALA A 436 29.52 -11.76 14.94
CA ALA A 436 29.67 -11.44 16.36
C ALA A 436 28.71 -12.23 17.26
N SER A 437 27.70 -12.91 16.70
CA SER A 437 26.71 -13.68 17.45
C SER A 437 27.19 -15.12 17.68
N PRO A 438 27.09 -15.67 18.90
CA PRO A 438 27.41 -17.08 19.15
C PRO A 438 26.47 -18.00 18.35
N PRO A 439 26.90 -19.21 17.95
CA PRO A 439 26.06 -20.13 17.19
C PRO A 439 24.77 -20.43 17.96
N LEU A 440 23.63 -20.37 17.26
CA LEU A 440 22.33 -20.78 17.80
C LEU A 440 22.46 -22.20 18.36
N LYS A 441 22.11 -22.39 19.63
CA LYS A 441 22.06 -23.74 20.21
C LYS A 441 21.02 -24.54 19.42
N THR A 442 21.45 -25.58 18.73
CA THR A 442 20.55 -26.56 18.15
C THR A 442 19.77 -27.22 19.28
N ALA A 443 18.45 -27.17 19.23
CA ALA A 443 17.62 -28.00 20.11
C ALA A 443 17.88 -29.46 19.77
N GLU A 444 18.38 -30.23 20.75
CA GLU A 444 18.45 -31.70 20.72
C GLU A 444 17.07 -32.33 20.88
#